data_AF-A0A196MK04-F1
#
_entry.id   AF-A0A196MK04-F1
#
_cell.length_a   1.000
_cell.length_b   1.000
_cell.length_c   1.000
_cell.angle_alpha   90.00
_cell.angle_beta   90.00
_cell.angle_gamma   90.00
#
_symmetry.space_group_name_H-M   'P 1'
#
loop_
_entity.id
_entity.type
_entity.pdbx_description
1 polymer ?
#
loop_
_entity_poly.entity_id
_entity_poly.type
_entity_poly.pdbx_seq_one_letter_code
_entity_poly.pdbx_strand_id
1 'polypeptide(L)'
;MDERRCASLHLAIPLGSEAGAVMPFDIDSDAVHLDGLIFVGTRHSNPALSAQRCGTDKGKSMAGGLRIHGNGNSITRSVFRDTACYTALEYGRGEDVVIRDNLFSRNGRHNVQSHWADGLTIHTARRFAVTGNRFIDNSDVQLIFGSCVDCTISDNRFDHSGSAEGGSFAELMLHAWPGSTSGDFTGTRVTRNRIDCGQQQRCGFGIMIGSKPWYDAPAFGGTVSGNRVRGAMIALNIDTLTGPMTVEDNDLNLSSGRYPSMCGVQDVRGIRANISPASRPFVAGMPARDLSFGRYCILNFHIDP
;
A
#
# COMPACT_ATOMS: atom_id res chain seq x y z
N MET A 1 17.46 1.17 -12.62
CA MET A 1 17.85 -0.23 -12.85
C MET A 1 17.80 -0.48 -14.36
N ASP A 2 18.78 -1.19 -14.93
CA ASP A 2 18.74 -1.57 -16.36
C ASP A 2 18.05 -2.93 -16.48
N GLU A 3 16.80 -2.95 -16.95
CA GLU A 3 15.96 -4.14 -17.08
C GLU A 3 16.57 -5.21 -18.00
N ARG A 4 17.49 -4.84 -18.91
CA ARG A 4 18.15 -5.77 -19.84
C ARG A 4 19.03 -6.82 -19.17
N ARG A 5 19.34 -6.65 -17.88
CA ARG A 5 20.18 -7.58 -17.11
C ARG A 5 19.37 -8.50 -16.17
N CYS A 6 18.04 -8.48 -16.26
CA CYS A 6 17.15 -9.22 -15.39
C CYS A 6 16.51 -10.41 -16.12
N ALA A 7 16.15 -11.46 -15.38
CA ALA A 7 15.27 -12.51 -15.89
C ALA A 7 13.80 -12.05 -15.79
N SER A 8 13.02 -12.23 -16.88
CA SER A 8 11.61 -11.84 -16.94
C SER A 8 10.69 -13.05 -16.83
N LEU A 9 9.78 -13.03 -15.86
CA LEU A 9 8.71 -13.99 -15.70
C LEU A 9 7.38 -13.35 -16.10
N HIS A 10 6.73 -13.95 -17.10
CA HIS A 10 5.43 -13.49 -17.61
C HIS A 10 4.30 -14.39 -17.10
N LEU A 11 3.28 -13.76 -16.53
CA LEU A 11 2.12 -14.46 -15.98
C LEU A 11 1.06 -14.73 -17.05
N ALA A 12 0.73 -16.01 -17.26
CA ALA A 12 -0.41 -16.43 -18.07
C ALA A 12 -0.94 -17.80 -17.61
N ILE A 13 -1.98 -17.78 -16.78
CA ILE A 13 -2.67 -19.03 -16.35
C ILE A 13 -3.94 -19.19 -17.20
N PRO A 14 -4.17 -20.31 -17.89
CA PRO A 14 -5.38 -20.53 -18.68
C PRO A 14 -6.66 -20.54 -17.82
N LEU A 15 -7.78 -20.08 -18.39
CA LEU A 15 -9.09 -20.17 -17.74
C LEU A 15 -9.49 -21.63 -17.48
N GLY A 16 -10.07 -21.90 -16.31
CA GLY A 16 -10.59 -23.24 -15.96
C GLY A 16 -9.56 -24.22 -15.39
N SER A 17 -8.31 -23.80 -15.19
CA SER A 17 -7.27 -24.59 -14.49
C SER A 17 -7.27 -24.39 -12.97
N GLU A 18 -8.41 -23.98 -12.41
CA GLU A 18 -8.50 -23.38 -11.07
C GLU A 18 -8.94 -24.39 -10.00
N ALA A 19 -8.15 -24.47 -8.92
CA ALA A 19 -8.56 -25.07 -7.65
C ALA A 19 -8.47 -24.00 -6.54
N GLY A 20 -9.35 -23.00 -6.57
CA GLY A 20 -9.44 -21.95 -5.54
C GLY A 20 -8.74 -20.63 -5.88
N ALA A 21 -8.68 -19.72 -4.91
CA ALA A 21 -8.03 -18.41 -5.02
C ALA A 21 -6.52 -18.54 -4.78
N VAL A 22 -5.76 -18.78 -5.85
CA VAL A 22 -4.30 -18.99 -5.79
C VAL A 22 -3.60 -17.80 -6.46
N MET A 23 -2.40 -17.46 -6.00
CA MET A 23 -1.56 -16.49 -6.70
C MET A 23 -0.79 -17.19 -7.83
N PRO A 24 -0.51 -16.52 -8.96
CA PRO A 24 0.15 -17.20 -10.07
C PRO A 24 1.54 -17.79 -9.74
N PHE A 25 2.25 -17.15 -8.82
CA PHE A 25 3.39 -17.74 -8.14
C PHE A 25 3.13 -17.73 -6.64
N ASP A 26 3.32 -18.88 -6.01
CA ASP A 26 3.19 -19.05 -4.56
C ASP A 26 4.43 -19.79 -4.04
N ILE A 27 5.18 -19.15 -3.16
CA ILE A 27 6.42 -19.68 -2.58
C ILE A 27 6.20 -19.81 -1.08
N ASP A 28 6.15 -21.04 -0.57
CA ASP A 28 6.14 -21.34 0.86
C ASP A 28 7.47 -22.00 1.24
N SER A 29 8.48 -21.17 1.51
CA SER A 29 9.84 -21.63 1.81
C SER A 29 10.64 -20.54 2.53
N ASP A 30 11.54 -20.99 3.40
CA ASP A 30 12.54 -20.16 4.07
C ASP A 30 13.78 -19.96 3.19
N ALA A 31 14.58 -18.93 3.51
CA ALA A 31 15.87 -18.61 2.88
C ALA A 31 15.83 -18.47 1.34
N VAL A 32 14.70 -18.01 0.81
CA VAL A 32 14.51 -17.71 -0.62
C VAL A 32 15.16 -16.36 -0.95
N HIS A 33 16.00 -16.36 -1.98
CA HIS A 33 16.66 -15.15 -2.48
C HIS A 33 16.20 -14.84 -3.91
N LEU A 34 15.39 -13.78 -4.06
CA LEU A 34 14.97 -13.24 -5.34
C LEU A 34 15.72 -11.93 -5.59
N ASP A 35 16.54 -11.89 -6.63
CA ASP A 35 17.36 -10.72 -6.93
C ASP A 35 17.45 -10.47 -8.44
N GLY A 36 17.18 -9.24 -8.87
CA GLY A 36 17.28 -8.88 -10.30
C GLY A 36 16.24 -9.57 -11.18
N LEU A 37 15.01 -9.77 -10.68
CA LEU A 37 13.91 -10.38 -11.42
C LEU A 37 12.88 -9.34 -11.87
N ILE A 38 12.21 -9.59 -12.99
CA ILE A 38 11.07 -8.79 -13.45
C ILE A 38 9.84 -9.69 -13.49
N PHE A 39 8.86 -9.37 -12.66
CA PHE A 39 7.52 -9.98 -12.65
C PHE A 39 6.56 -9.07 -13.40
N VAL A 40 5.98 -9.57 -14.49
CA VAL A 40 5.03 -8.83 -15.33
C VAL A 40 3.67 -9.51 -15.30
N GLY A 41 2.67 -8.77 -14.81
CA GLY A 41 1.29 -9.21 -14.76
C GLY A 41 0.55 -9.13 -16.10
N THR A 42 -0.76 -9.41 -16.06
CA THR A 42 -1.59 -9.55 -17.28
C THR A 42 -2.26 -8.27 -17.76
N ARG A 43 -2.12 -7.14 -17.04
CA ARG A 43 -2.88 -5.89 -17.30
C ARG A 43 -2.85 -5.49 -18.78
N HIS A 44 -1.67 -5.55 -19.39
CA HIS A 44 -1.46 -5.16 -20.78
C HIS A 44 -1.40 -6.34 -21.75
N SER A 45 -0.88 -7.50 -21.31
CA SER A 45 -0.71 -8.67 -22.19
C SER A 45 -2.03 -9.38 -22.49
N ASN A 46 -3.01 -9.33 -21.58
CA ASN A 46 -4.34 -9.88 -21.81
C ASN A 46 -5.43 -9.09 -21.04
N PRO A 47 -5.89 -7.96 -21.60
CA PRO A 47 -6.89 -7.11 -20.95
C PRO A 47 -8.24 -7.80 -20.71
N ALA A 48 -8.66 -8.69 -21.62
CA ALA A 48 -9.92 -9.43 -21.50
C ALA A 48 -9.89 -10.41 -20.31
N LEU A 49 -8.80 -11.18 -20.19
CA LEU A 49 -8.60 -12.07 -19.04
C LEU A 49 -8.48 -11.30 -17.73
N SER A 50 -7.77 -10.17 -17.76
CA SER A 50 -7.65 -9.28 -16.61
C SER A 50 -9.01 -8.79 -16.13
N ALA A 51 -9.88 -8.32 -17.04
CA ALA A 51 -11.23 -7.89 -16.70
C ALA A 51 -12.08 -9.01 -16.11
N GLN A 52 -12.00 -10.22 -16.69
CA GLN A 52 -12.72 -11.38 -16.17
C GLN A 52 -12.28 -11.73 -14.74
N ARG A 53 -10.97 -11.74 -14.47
CA ARG A 53 -10.41 -12.09 -13.17
C ARG A 53 -10.72 -11.06 -12.09
N CYS A 54 -10.50 -9.79 -12.41
CA CYS A 54 -10.71 -8.70 -11.48
C CYS A 54 -12.19 -8.50 -11.11
N GLY A 55 -13.12 -9.01 -11.93
CA GLY A 55 -14.56 -8.96 -11.66
C GLY A 55 -15.07 -9.92 -10.58
N THR A 56 -14.24 -10.82 -10.04
CA THR A 56 -14.68 -11.79 -9.00
C THR A 56 -13.66 -11.92 -7.88
N ASP A 57 -14.11 -12.15 -6.65
CA ASP A 57 -13.18 -12.26 -5.51
C ASP A 57 -12.21 -13.45 -5.63
N LYS A 58 -12.66 -14.56 -6.23
CA LYS A 58 -11.79 -15.72 -6.51
C LYS A 58 -10.76 -15.43 -7.60
N GLY A 59 -11.17 -14.71 -8.64
CA GLY A 59 -10.32 -14.40 -9.79
C GLY A 59 -9.26 -13.34 -9.50
N LYS A 60 -9.51 -12.43 -8.55
CA LYS A 60 -8.58 -11.33 -8.22
C LYS A 60 -7.18 -11.81 -7.87
N SER A 61 -7.04 -12.82 -7.00
CA SER A 61 -5.72 -13.36 -6.65
C SER A 61 -4.99 -13.92 -7.85
N MET A 62 -5.69 -14.56 -8.79
CA MET A 62 -5.08 -15.07 -10.05
C MET A 62 -4.63 -13.95 -11.00
N ALA A 63 -5.07 -12.72 -10.78
CA ALA A 63 -4.65 -11.52 -11.50
C ALA A 63 -3.59 -10.70 -10.74
N GLY A 64 -3.19 -11.18 -9.56
CA GLY A 64 -2.05 -10.71 -8.77
C GLY A 64 -0.70 -11.16 -9.34
N GLY A 65 0.38 -10.80 -8.66
CA GLY A 65 1.75 -11.17 -9.03
C GLY A 65 2.27 -12.41 -8.30
N LEU A 66 3.09 -12.17 -7.27
CA LEU A 66 3.79 -13.20 -6.50
C LEU A 66 3.30 -13.22 -5.05
N ARG A 67 3.14 -14.41 -4.46
CA ARG A 67 2.98 -14.60 -3.02
C ARG A 67 4.17 -15.33 -2.43
N ILE A 68 4.62 -14.88 -1.26
CA ILE A 68 5.69 -15.53 -0.50
C ILE A 68 5.28 -15.70 0.98
N HIS A 69 5.61 -16.86 1.52
CA HIS A 69 5.63 -17.19 2.93
C HIS A 69 7.01 -17.75 3.30
N GLY A 70 7.42 -17.55 4.55
CA GLY A 70 8.67 -18.08 5.08
C GLY A 70 9.57 -17.01 5.69
N ASN A 71 10.65 -17.46 6.31
CA ASN A 71 11.57 -16.67 7.11
C ASN A 71 12.92 -16.51 6.40
N GLY A 72 13.64 -15.44 6.73
CA GLY A 72 14.99 -15.20 6.21
C GLY A 72 15.06 -14.97 4.70
N ASN A 73 13.92 -14.68 4.07
CA ASN A 73 13.84 -14.44 2.63
C ASN A 73 14.38 -13.05 2.28
N SER A 74 14.90 -12.89 1.06
CA SER A 74 15.30 -11.59 0.54
C SER A 74 14.75 -11.37 -0.87
N ILE A 75 14.09 -10.24 -1.08
CA ILE A 75 13.61 -9.78 -2.38
C ILE A 75 14.29 -8.45 -2.65
N THR A 76 15.25 -8.44 -3.56
CA THR A 76 16.06 -7.26 -3.82
C THR A 76 16.14 -6.92 -5.30
N ARG A 77 16.29 -5.63 -5.59
CA ARG A 77 16.60 -5.14 -6.96
C ARG A 77 15.71 -5.76 -8.04
N SER A 78 14.46 -6.03 -7.73
CA SER A 78 13.49 -6.66 -8.61
C SER A 78 12.40 -5.68 -9.01
N VAL A 79 11.66 -6.00 -10.07
CA VAL A 79 10.58 -5.18 -10.62
C VAL A 79 9.28 -5.98 -10.59
N PHE A 80 8.22 -5.39 -10.06
CA PHE A 80 6.87 -5.94 -10.03
C PHE A 80 5.94 -4.96 -10.72
N ARG A 81 5.45 -5.30 -11.92
CA ARG A 81 4.66 -4.36 -12.72
C ARG A 81 3.52 -4.98 -13.48
N ASP A 82 2.59 -4.10 -13.84
CA ASP A 82 1.50 -4.38 -14.77
C ASP A 82 0.62 -5.58 -14.32
N THR A 83 0.55 -5.82 -13.01
CA THR A 83 -0.46 -6.68 -12.36
C THR A 83 -1.83 -6.07 -12.57
N ALA A 84 -2.87 -6.91 -12.78
CA ALA A 84 -4.17 -6.42 -13.21
C ALA A 84 -5.07 -5.93 -12.05
N CYS A 85 -5.02 -6.60 -10.91
CA CYS A 85 -5.69 -6.24 -9.66
C CYS A 85 -5.05 -6.99 -8.49
N TYR A 86 -5.56 -6.82 -7.27
CA TYR A 86 -5.10 -7.50 -6.06
C TYR A 86 -3.78 -6.94 -5.54
N THR A 87 -2.64 -7.62 -5.74
CA THR A 87 -1.33 -7.12 -5.31
C THR A 87 -0.22 -7.64 -6.20
N ALA A 88 0.81 -6.83 -6.43
CA ALA A 88 1.96 -7.25 -7.24
C ALA A 88 2.92 -8.17 -6.48
N LEU A 89 3.07 -7.95 -5.17
CA LEU A 89 3.76 -8.85 -4.25
C LEU A 89 2.99 -8.94 -2.94
N GLU A 90 2.60 -10.15 -2.58
CA GLU A 90 2.03 -10.48 -1.28
C GLU A 90 3.08 -11.19 -0.42
N TYR A 91 3.26 -10.73 0.81
CA TYR A 91 3.99 -11.47 1.83
C TYR A 91 3.02 -11.88 2.94
N GLY A 92 2.66 -13.16 3.00
CA GLY A 92 1.61 -13.61 3.92
C GLY A 92 2.11 -13.73 5.36
N ARG A 93 3.21 -14.45 5.59
CA ARG A 93 3.82 -14.52 6.93
C ARG A 93 5.33 -14.75 6.86
N GLY A 94 6.07 -14.10 7.75
CA GLY A 94 7.50 -14.40 7.91
C GLY A 94 8.19 -13.61 9.01
N GLU A 95 9.47 -13.94 9.19
CA GLU A 95 10.39 -13.28 10.11
C GLU A 95 11.77 -13.06 9.45
N ASP A 96 12.46 -11.98 9.81
CA ASP A 96 13.82 -11.66 9.33
C ASP A 96 13.93 -11.52 7.78
N VAL A 97 12.91 -10.96 7.14
CA VAL A 97 12.85 -10.80 5.68
C VAL A 97 13.33 -9.42 5.25
N VAL A 98 14.06 -9.37 4.13
CA VAL A 98 14.53 -8.13 3.51
C VAL A 98 13.82 -7.90 2.18
N ILE A 99 13.11 -6.78 2.04
CA ILE A 99 12.51 -6.32 0.78
C ILE A 99 13.12 -4.95 0.45
N ARG A 100 14.09 -4.92 -0.47
CA ARG A 100 14.91 -3.72 -0.66
C ARG A 100 15.25 -3.38 -2.10
N ASP A 101 15.28 -2.08 -2.40
CA ASP A 101 15.69 -1.53 -3.70
C ASP A 101 14.87 -2.09 -4.89
N ASN A 102 13.62 -2.48 -4.66
CA ASN A 102 12.71 -2.96 -5.70
C ASN A 102 11.91 -1.81 -6.33
N LEU A 103 11.35 -2.07 -7.51
CA LEU A 103 10.39 -1.20 -8.18
C LEU A 103 9.02 -1.89 -8.25
N PHE A 104 7.99 -1.25 -7.69
CA PHE A 104 6.59 -1.65 -7.85
C PHE A 104 5.91 -0.59 -8.71
N SER A 105 5.49 -0.94 -9.92
CA SER A 105 4.99 0.09 -10.84
C SER A 105 3.76 -0.31 -11.66
N ARG A 106 2.81 0.62 -11.82
CA ARG A 106 1.67 0.52 -12.75
C ARG A 106 0.80 -0.71 -12.51
N ASN A 107 0.64 -1.12 -11.25
CA ASN A 107 -0.22 -2.23 -10.89
C ASN A 107 -1.68 -1.75 -10.73
N GLY A 108 -2.58 -2.41 -11.45
CA GLY A 108 -3.99 -2.08 -11.54
C GLY A 108 -4.29 -0.77 -12.27
N ARG A 109 -5.54 -0.28 -12.18
CA ARG A 109 -6.07 0.93 -12.81
C ARG A 109 -7.08 1.63 -11.89
N HIS A 110 -6.71 2.77 -11.33
CA HIS A 110 -7.53 3.48 -10.33
C HIS A 110 -8.91 3.91 -10.83
N ASN A 111 -8.98 4.32 -12.10
CA ASN A 111 -10.21 4.75 -12.74
C ASN A 111 -11.04 3.60 -13.32
N VAL A 112 -10.70 2.33 -13.05
CA VAL A 112 -11.50 1.18 -13.48
C VAL A 112 -11.92 0.41 -12.25
N GLN A 113 -13.24 0.33 -12.01
CA GLN A 113 -13.79 -0.35 -10.85
C GLN A 113 -13.30 -1.80 -10.77
N SER A 114 -12.88 -2.23 -9.57
CA SER A 114 -12.37 -3.58 -9.28
C SER A 114 -11.01 -3.94 -9.92
N HIS A 115 -10.39 -3.03 -10.68
CA HIS A 115 -9.07 -3.24 -11.27
C HIS A 115 -7.95 -2.63 -10.42
N TRP A 116 -8.17 -2.38 -9.13
CA TRP A 116 -7.15 -1.81 -8.27
C TRP A 116 -6.18 -2.89 -7.81
N ALA A 117 -4.90 -2.51 -7.70
CA ALA A 117 -3.87 -3.39 -7.19
C ALA A 117 -2.94 -2.64 -6.24
N ASP A 118 -2.59 -3.31 -5.16
CA ASP A 118 -1.49 -2.90 -4.31
C ASP A 118 -0.14 -3.08 -5.03
N GLY A 119 0.85 -2.29 -4.61
CA GLY A 119 2.24 -2.56 -4.97
C GLY A 119 2.79 -3.74 -4.17
N LEU A 120 2.78 -3.60 -2.85
CA LEU A 120 3.24 -4.61 -1.89
C LEU A 120 2.28 -4.70 -0.71
N THR A 121 1.78 -5.91 -0.47
CA THR A 121 0.89 -6.25 0.64
C THR A 121 1.62 -7.19 1.60
N ILE A 122 1.78 -6.79 2.87
CA ILE A 122 2.41 -7.63 3.90
C ILE A 122 1.38 -7.90 4.99
N HIS A 123 1.03 -9.16 5.23
CA HIS A 123 0.02 -9.52 6.22
C HIS A 123 0.61 -9.55 7.64
N THR A 124 1.50 -10.51 7.91
CA THR A 124 2.10 -10.72 9.23
C THR A 124 3.60 -10.81 9.15
N ALA A 125 4.30 -9.86 9.77
CA ALA A 125 5.75 -9.76 9.69
C ALA A 125 6.40 -9.52 11.05
N ARG A 126 7.63 -10.01 11.20
CA ARG A 126 8.50 -9.70 12.34
C ARG A 126 9.93 -9.44 11.89
N ARG A 127 10.56 -8.37 12.39
CA ARG A 127 11.93 -7.96 12.01
C ARG A 127 12.14 -7.83 10.50
N PHE A 128 11.11 -7.40 9.77
CA PHE A 128 11.24 -7.12 8.34
C PHE A 128 12.02 -5.83 8.13
N ALA A 129 12.79 -5.78 7.04
CA ALA A 129 13.37 -4.55 6.51
C ALA A 129 12.78 -4.26 5.12
N VAL A 130 11.83 -3.33 5.04
CA VAL A 130 11.23 -2.85 3.79
C VAL A 130 11.81 -1.47 3.47
N THR A 131 12.88 -1.44 2.67
CA THR A 131 13.73 -0.24 2.55
C THR A 131 14.13 0.12 1.14
N GLY A 132 14.27 1.41 0.84
CA GLY A 132 14.82 1.86 -0.47
C GLY A 132 13.97 1.49 -1.69
N ASN A 133 12.76 0.97 -1.51
CA ASN A 133 11.90 0.57 -2.62
C ASN A 133 11.25 1.80 -3.26
N ARG A 134 10.93 1.67 -4.54
CA ARG A 134 10.22 2.69 -5.29
C ARG A 134 8.85 2.18 -5.72
N PHE A 135 7.83 2.95 -5.41
CA PHE A 135 6.45 2.68 -5.77
C PHE A 135 5.95 3.77 -6.72
N ILE A 136 5.35 3.37 -7.84
CA ILE A 136 4.88 4.30 -8.86
C ILE A 136 3.54 3.82 -9.41
N ASP A 137 2.49 4.62 -9.30
CA ASP A 137 1.21 4.35 -9.97
C ASP A 137 0.61 2.95 -9.65
N ASN A 138 0.70 2.47 -8.41
CA ASN A 138 -0.08 1.32 -7.95
C ASN A 138 -1.43 1.81 -7.43
N SER A 139 -2.51 1.18 -7.89
CA SER A 139 -3.81 1.84 -7.95
C SER A 139 -4.73 1.68 -6.74
N ASP A 140 -4.42 0.72 -5.86
CA ASP A 140 -5.06 0.57 -4.55
C ASP A 140 -4.16 1.20 -3.49
N VAL A 141 -3.32 0.43 -2.79
CA VAL A 141 -2.32 0.94 -1.87
C VAL A 141 -0.90 0.65 -2.37
N GLN A 142 -0.03 1.65 -2.39
CA GLN A 142 1.34 1.41 -2.87
C GLN A 142 2.08 0.41 -1.97
N LEU A 143 2.03 0.63 -0.64
CA LEU A 143 2.59 -0.27 0.38
C LEU A 143 1.64 -0.40 1.58
N ILE A 144 1.18 -1.61 1.88
CA ILE A 144 0.28 -1.90 3.00
C ILE A 144 0.83 -3.01 3.92
N PHE A 145 0.67 -2.80 5.23
CA PHE A 145 0.98 -3.77 6.27
C PHE A 145 -0.25 -4.08 7.11
N GLY A 146 -0.53 -5.36 7.39
CA GLY A 146 -1.55 -5.79 8.34
C GLY A 146 -1.04 -5.98 9.77
N SER A 147 0.27 -6.13 9.94
CA SER A 147 1.02 -6.13 11.19
C SER A 147 2.52 -6.22 10.88
N CYS A 148 3.36 -5.66 11.75
CA CYS A 148 4.80 -5.79 11.63
C CYS A 148 5.44 -5.51 12.99
N VAL A 149 6.04 -6.49 13.65
CA VAL A 149 6.70 -6.30 14.95
C VAL A 149 8.21 -6.15 14.77
N ASP A 150 8.83 -5.17 15.41
CA ASP A 150 10.28 -4.88 15.33
C ASP A 150 10.79 -4.63 13.90
N CYS A 151 9.95 -4.12 13.01
CA CYS A 151 10.29 -3.90 11.61
C CYS A 151 10.91 -2.53 11.34
N THR A 152 11.61 -2.43 10.21
CA THR A 152 12.11 -1.17 9.65
C THR A 152 11.46 -0.92 8.30
N ILE A 153 10.71 0.18 8.19
CA ILE A 153 10.04 0.62 6.97
C ILE A 153 10.59 2.00 6.65
N SER A 154 11.66 2.07 5.84
CA SER A 154 12.39 3.32 5.68
C SER A 154 12.91 3.61 4.29
N ASP A 155 13.09 4.90 4.01
CA ASP A 155 13.75 5.37 2.80
C ASP A 155 13.06 4.89 1.50
N ASN A 156 11.77 4.50 1.57
CA ASN A 156 10.98 4.17 0.41
C ASN A 156 10.47 5.46 -0.26
N ARG A 157 10.32 5.40 -1.58
CA ARG A 157 9.86 6.51 -2.41
C ARG A 157 8.57 6.17 -3.12
N PHE A 158 7.61 7.08 -3.05
CA PHE A 158 6.31 6.96 -3.68
C PHE A 158 6.12 8.15 -4.63
N ASP A 159 5.92 7.85 -5.91
CA ASP A 159 5.76 8.85 -6.96
C ASP A 159 4.51 8.57 -7.79
N HIS A 160 3.96 9.60 -8.41
CA HIS A 160 2.85 9.49 -9.37
C HIS A 160 3.20 10.11 -10.71
N SER A 161 2.76 9.50 -11.80
CA SER A 161 2.89 10.04 -13.16
C SER A 161 1.95 11.22 -13.43
N GLY A 162 0.97 11.46 -12.56
CA GLY A 162 -0.07 12.47 -12.76
C GLY A 162 -1.28 11.98 -13.55
N SER A 163 -1.21 10.76 -14.10
CA SER A 163 -2.34 10.11 -14.79
C SER A 163 -3.47 9.75 -13.82
N ALA A 164 -4.72 9.78 -14.28
CA ALA A 164 -5.86 9.37 -13.46
C ALA A 164 -5.86 7.85 -13.18
N GLU A 165 -5.35 7.04 -14.12
CA GLU A 165 -5.26 5.58 -13.93
C GLU A 165 -4.22 5.16 -12.90
N GLY A 166 -3.17 5.97 -12.72
CA GLY A 166 -2.11 5.73 -11.75
C GLY A 166 -2.41 6.23 -10.35
N GLY A 167 -3.60 6.81 -10.11
CA GLY A 167 -3.96 7.27 -8.78
C GLY A 167 -4.03 6.14 -7.76
N SER A 168 -3.93 6.45 -6.47
CA SER A 168 -3.96 5.45 -5.39
C SER A 168 -4.94 5.87 -4.30
N PHE A 169 -5.44 4.87 -3.57
CA PHE A 169 -6.14 5.07 -2.32
C PHE A 169 -5.20 5.65 -1.25
N ALA A 170 -4.09 4.96 -1.00
CA ALA A 170 -3.08 5.38 -0.05
C ALA A 170 -1.66 5.03 -0.51
N GLU A 171 -0.67 5.79 -0.05
CA GLU A 171 0.73 5.52 -0.41
C GLU A 171 1.38 4.57 0.60
N LEU A 172 1.19 4.83 1.89
CA LEU A 172 1.69 3.97 2.95
C LEU A 172 0.62 3.71 3.97
N MET A 173 0.35 2.44 4.25
CA MET A 173 -0.74 2.06 5.13
C MET A 173 -0.31 1.07 6.22
N LEU A 174 -0.60 1.44 7.46
CA LEU A 174 -0.52 0.58 8.65
C LEU A 174 -1.95 0.19 9.04
N HIS A 175 -2.28 -1.08 8.84
CA HIS A 175 -3.64 -1.59 8.81
C HIS A 175 -3.79 -2.84 9.68
N ALA A 176 -5.02 -3.34 9.82
CA ALA A 176 -5.27 -4.73 10.16
C ALA A 176 -6.52 -5.26 9.47
N TRP A 177 -6.44 -6.50 8.97
CA TRP A 177 -7.58 -7.23 8.42
C TRP A 177 -8.27 -8.02 9.53
N PRO A 178 -9.57 -7.77 9.82
CA PRO A 178 -10.31 -8.43 10.89
C PRO A 178 -10.21 -9.95 10.81
N GLY A 179 -9.80 -10.56 11.92
CA GLY A 179 -9.65 -12.02 12.02
C GLY A 179 -8.46 -12.62 11.25
N SER A 180 -7.64 -11.79 10.59
CA SER A 180 -6.50 -12.25 9.78
C SER A 180 -5.16 -11.69 10.27
N THR A 181 -5.08 -10.40 10.60
CA THR A 181 -3.84 -9.78 11.11
C THR A 181 -4.07 -9.02 12.41
N SER A 182 -3.00 -8.86 13.20
CA SER A 182 -3.09 -8.34 14.58
C SER A 182 -3.17 -6.83 14.69
N GLY A 183 -2.70 -6.08 13.67
CA GLY A 183 -2.51 -4.63 13.78
C GLY A 183 -1.42 -4.21 14.77
N ASP A 184 -0.57 -5.15 15.18
CA ASP A 184 0.54 -4.89 16.10
C ASP A 184 1.76 -4.38 15.33
N PHE A 185 2.16 -3.16 15.66
CA PHE A 185 3.35 -2.48 15.14
C PHE A 185 4.41 -2.23 16.22
N THR A 186 4.36 -2.93 17.35
CA THR A 186 5.31 -2.76 18.46
C THR A 186 6.76 -2.88 18.00
N GLY A 187 7.60 -1.92 18.38
CA GLY A 187 9.02 -1.86 17.99
C GLY A 187 9.27 -1.41 16.54
N THR A 188 8.24 -1.34 15.69
CA THR A 188 8.39 -0.96 14.29
C THR A 188 8.64 0.53 14.10
N ARG A 189 9.55 0.84 13.17
CA ARG A 189 9.93 2.21 12.79
C ARG A 189 9.58 2.48 11.34
N VAL A 190 8.70 3.45 11.12
CA VAL A 190 8.31 3.96 9.80
C VAL A 190 8.93 5.34 9.62
N THR A 191 10.07 5.41 8.93
CA THR A 191 10.88 6.64 8.93
C THR A 191 11.49 7.00 7.58
N ARG A 192 11.67 8.29 7.33
CA ARG A 192 12.35 8.82 6.13
C ARG A 192 11.74 8.36 4.80
N ASN A 193 10.48 7.95 4.79
CA ASN A 193 9.78 7.67 3.54
C ASN A 193 9.39 9.01 2.87
N ARG A 194 9.49 9.06 1.54
CA ARG A 194 9.15 10.23 0.75
C ARG A 194 7.97 9.93 -0.16
N ILE A 195 6.87 10.63 0.08
CA ILE A 195 5.64 10.54 -0.69
C ILE A 195 5.43 11.83 -1.47
N ASP A 196 5.31 11.70 -2.79
CA ASP A 196 5.05 12.79 -3.72
C ASP A 196 3.91 12.40 -4.68
N CYS A 197 2.70 12.89 -4.38
CA CYS A 197 1.51 12.56 -5.15
C CYS A 197 1.32 13.45 -6.39
N GLY A 198 2.37 14.22 -6.74
CA GLY A 198 2.40 15.08 -7.90
C GLY A 198 1.47 16.28 -7.81
N GLN A 199 1.46 17.09 -8.87
CA GLN A 199 0.64 18.31 -8.95
C GLN A 199 -0.85 17.99 -9.12
N GLN A 200 -1.19 16.84 -9.69
CA GLN A 200 -2.56 16.39 -9.90
C GLN A 200 -3.14 15.65 -8.68
N GLN A 201 -2.42 15.63 -7.55
CA GLN A 201 -2.86 15.05 -6.28
C GLN A 201 -3.39 13.62 -6.43
N ARG A 202 -2.61 12.74 -7.07
CA ARG A 202 -3.03 11.40 -7.46
C ARG A 202 -3.04 10.38 -6.32
N CYS A 203 -2.93 10.79 -5.06
CA CYS A 203 -3.12 9.91 -3.93
C CYS A 203 -4.17 10.48 -2.97
N GLY A 204 -5.02 9.61 -2.43
CA GLY A 204 -5.99 9.99 -1.40
C GLY A 204 -5.28 10.30 -0.10
N PHE A 205 -4.68 9.28 0.50
CA PHE A 205 -3.93 9.40 1.73
C PHE A 205 -2.43 9.24 1.48
N GLY A 206 -1.63 10.15 2.00
CA GLY A 206 -0.18 9.94 2.03
C GLY A 206 0.15 8.79 2.97
N ILE A 207 -0.05 8.99 4.26
CA ILE A 207 0.07 7.93 5.26
C ILE A 207 -1.31 7.67 5.86
N MET A 208 -1.71 6.41 5.91
CA MET A 208 -2.94 5.98 6.56
C MET A 208 -2.64 4.96 7.67
N ILE A 209 -3.23 5.18 8.84
CA ILE A 209 -3.11 4.31 10.00
C ILE A 209 -4.53 3.94 10.43
N GLY A 210 -4.82 2.64 10.54
CA GLY A 210 -6.14 2.10 10.86
C GLY A 210 -6.91 1.57 9.65
N SER A 211 -8.18 1.19 9.88
CA SER A 211 -8.96 0.38 8.92
C SER A 211 -10.32 0.98 8.53
N LYS A 212 -10.70 2.16 9.04
CA LYS A 212 -11.90 2.86 8.54
C LYS A 212 -11.60 3.52 7.18
N PRO A 213 -12.60 3.63 6.31
CA PRO A 213 -14.02 3.42 6.58
C PRO A 213 -14.52 1.99 6.40
N TRP A 214 -13.67 1.05 5.99
CA TRP A 214 -14.13 -0.27 5.57
C TRP A 214 -14.63 -1.12 6.74
N TYR A 215 -13.91 -1.13 7.86
CA TYR A 215 -14.29 -1.92 9.04
C TYR A 215 -13.55 -1.46 10.30
N ASP A 216 -13.95 -2.01 11.45
CA ASP A 216 -13.23 -1.89 12.72
C ASP A 216 -12.13 -2.95 12.78
N ALA A 217 -10.89 -2.52 13.01
CA ALA A 217 -9.77 -3.40 13.26
C ALA A 217 -8.72 -2.70 14.14
N PRO A 218 -7.90 -3.46 14.89
CA PRO A 218 -6.87 -2.88 15.74
C PRO A 218 -5.73 -2.25 14.93
N ALA A 219 -5.14 -1.20 15.47
CA ALA A 219 -3.86 -0.66 15.03
C ALA A 219 -3.20 0.00 16.24
N PHE A 220 -2.00 -0.46 16.61
CA PHE A 220 -1.28 0.04 17.79
C PHE A 220 0.23 -0.25 17.70
N GLY A 221 1.00 0.44 18.53
CA GLY A 221 2.45 0.26 18.64
C GLY A 221 3.25 0.98 17.57
N GLY A 222 4.56 1.06 17.77
CA GLY A 222 5.51 1.57 16.78
C GLY A 222 5.64 3.09 16.73
N THR A 223 6.44 3.54 15.77
CA THR A 223 6.78 4.96 15.57
C THR A 223 6.73 5.32 14.10
N VAL A 224 5.99 6.38 13.78
CA VAL A 224 5.88 6.96 12.43
C VAL A 224 6.45 8.37 12.48
N SER A 225 7.70 8.55 12.03
CA SER A 225 8.38 9.84 12.17
C SER A 225 9.37 10.17 11.05
N GLY A 226 9.64 11.45 10.84
CA GLY A 226 10.61 11.90 9.83
C GLY A 226 10.21 11.56 8.39
N ASN A 227 8.93 11.28 8.11
CA ASN A 227 8.44 11.05 6.75
C ASN A 227 8.06 12.38 6.10
N ARG A 228 8.13 12.46 4.78
CA ARG A 228 7.70 13.64 4.01
C ARG A 228 6.54 13.29 3.10
N VAL A 229 5.46 14.07 3.17
CA VAL A 229 4.27 13.90 2.33
C VAL A 229 3.94 15.20 1.61
N ARG A 230 3.79 15.13 0.29
CA ARG A 230 3.48 16.25 -0.61
C ARG A 230 2.37 15.87 -1.58
N GLY A 231 1.44 16.79 -1.80
CA GLY A 231 0.40 16.66 -2.84
C GLY A 231 -0.72 15.67 -2.54
N ALA A 232 -0.76 15.04 -1.37
CA ALA A 232 -1.88 14.16 -1.01
C ALA A 232 -3.18 14.96 -0.78
N MET A 233 -4.33 14.31 -1.02
CA MET A 233 -5.62 14.90 -0.66
C MET A 233 -5.77 15.04 0.86
N ILE A 234 -5.23 14.09 1.63
CA ILE A 234 -4.91 14.21 3.06
C ILE A 234 -3.53 13.61 3.30
N ALA A 235 -2.61 14.39 3.85
CA ALA A 235 -1.23 13.95 4.04
C ALA A 235 -1.07 12.83 5.09
N LEU A 236 -1.83 12.90 6.19
CA LEU A 236 -1.88 11.86 7.21
C LEU A 236 -3.31 11.61 7.68
N ASN A 237 -3.74 10.36 7.70
CA ASN A 237 -5.00 9.94 8.31
C ASN A 237 -4.75 8.88 9.38
N ILE A 238 -5.12 9.17 10.62
CA ILE A 238 -5.08 8.23 11.74
C ILE A 238 -6.50 7.94 12.17
N ASP A 239 -6.93 6.72 11.97
CA ASP A 239 -8.25 6.27 12.35
C ASP A 239 -8.22 5.12 13.36
N THR A 240 -9.12 5.21 14.34
CA THR A 240 -9.40 4.19 15.38
C THR A 240 -8.17 3.43 15.88
N LEU A 241 -7.15 4.15 16.37
CA LEU A 241 -6.06 3.51 17.10
C LEU A 241 -6.63 2.82 18.34
N THR A 242 -6.19 1.58 18.57
CA THR A 242 -6.61 0.77 19.73
C THR A 242 -5.57 0.75 20.84
N GLY A 243 -4.44 1.43 20.65
CA GLY A 243 -3.37 1.56 21.62
C GLY A 243 -2.33 2.61 21.21
N PRO A 244 -1.35 2.90 22.07
CA PRO A 244 -0.37 3.96 21.86
C PRO A 244 0.44 3.78 20.57
N MET A 245 0.70 4.88 19.87
CA MET A 245 1.61 4.95 18.73
C MET A 245 2.26 6.33 18.68
N THR A 246 3.58 6.39 18.47
CA THR A 246 4.28 7.66 18.35
C THR A 246 4.19 8.17 16.91
N VAL A 247 3.61 9.36 16.71
CA VAL A 247 3.54 9.99 15.38
C VAL A 247 4.02 11.43 15.48
N GLU A 248 5.28 11.67 15.10
CA GLU A 248 5.98 12.93 15.34
C GLU A 248 6.92 13.30 14.19
N ASP A 249 7.34 14.56 14.10
CA ASP A 249 8.36 15.03 13.16
C ASP A 249 8.15 14.65 11.68
N ASN A 250 6.89 14.48 11.27
CA ASN A 250 6.54 14.27 9.87
C ASN A 250 6.37 15.61 9.16
N ASP A 251 7.04 15.76 8.02
CA ASP A 251 6.96 16.92 7.16
C ASP A 251 5.75 16.77 6.22
N LEU A 252 4.58 17.22 6.67
CA LEU A 252 3.29 17.06 6.00
C LEU A 252 2.84 18.38 5.35
N ASN A 253 2.53 18.38 4.05
CA ASN A 253 1.92 19.54 3.40
C ASN A 253 0.48 19.77 3.86
N LEU A 254 0.06 21.04 3.82
CA LEU A 254 -1.36 21.38 3.89
C LEU A 254 -2.09 20.79 2.69
N SER A 255 -3.24 20.21 2.97
CA SER A 255 -4.15 19.67 1.98
C SER A 255 -5.38 20.57 1.92
N SER A 256 -5.75 20.97 0.71
CA SER A 256 -6.95 21.76 0.44
C SER A 256 -7.53 21.34 -0.90
N GLY A 257 -8.84 21.16 -0.98
CA GLY A 257 -9.52 20.75 -2.19
C GLY A 257 -10.87 20.13 -1.92
N ARG A 258 -11.65 19.95 -2.98
CA ARG A 258 -12.94 19.28 -2.93
C ARG A 258 -12.80 17.92 -3.63
N TYR A 259 -12.94 16.85 -2.87
CA TYR A 259 -12.60 15.50 -3.33
C TYR A 259 -13.81 14.57 -3.33
N PRO A 260 -14.02 13.79 -4.40
CA PRO A 260 -15.00 12.70 -4.38
C PRO A 260 -14.55 11.61 -3.39
N SER A 261 -15.51 11.00 -2.70
CA SER A 261 -15.24 10.03 -1.63
C SER A 261 -16.41 9.06 -1.47
N MET A 262 -16.17 7.91 -0.82
CA MET A 262 -17.23 6.95 -0.51
C MET A 262 -18.29 7.46 0.47
N CYS A 263 -17.99 8.50 1.25
CA CYS A 263 -18.97 9.17 2.12
C CYS A 263 -19.51 10.47 1.50
N GLY A 264 -19.50 10.57 0.17
CA GLY A 264 -19.89 11.79 -0.55
C GLY A 264 -18.73 12.78 -0.66
N VAL A 265 -18.96 13.89 -1.37
CA VAL A 265 -17.91 14.86 -1.65
C VAL A 265 -17.40 15.51 -0.36
N GLN A 266 -16.08 15.50 -0.15
CA GLN A 266 -15.40 16.07 1.00
C GLN A 266 -14.76 17.41 0.63
N ASP A 267 -15.02 18.46 1.40
CA ASP A 267 -14.34 19.75 1.29
C ASP A 267 -13.25 19.81 2.37
N VAL A 268 -12.00 19.71 1.94
CA VAL A 268 -10.81 19.74 2.77
C VAL A 268 -10.21 21.12 2.68
N ARG A 269 -9.96 21.79 3.81
CA ARG A 269 -9.42 23.15 3.84
C ARG A 269 -8.32 23.29 4.87
N GLY A 270 -7.08 23.36 4.38
CA GLY A 270 -5.91 23.69 5.19
C GLY A 270 -5.64 22.69 6.31
N ILE A 271 -5.78 21.38 6.05
CA ILE A 271 -5.48 20.35 7.05
C ILE A 271 -4.21 19.58 6.66
N ARG A 272 -3.39 19.24 7.65
CA ARG A 272 -2.21 18.37 7.45
C ARG A 272 -2.51 16.94 7.83
N ALA A 273 -3.29 16.75 8.89
CA ALA A 273 -3.63 15.44 9.38
C ALA A 273 -5.10 15.39 9.78
N ASN A 274 -5.71 14.23 9.55
CA ASN A 274 -6.97 13.86 10.14
C ASN A 274 -6.73 12.80 11.22
N ILE A 275 -7.28 13.02 12.41
CA ILE A 275 -7.16 12.10 13.54
C ILE A 275 -8.56 11.78 14.03
N SER A 276 -8.94 10.52 14.12
CA SER A 276 -10.24 10.16 14.69
C SER A 276 -10.30 10.58 16.17
N PRO A 277 -11.48 10.95 16.71
CA PRO A 277 -11.63 11.25 18.13
C PRO A 277 -11.11 10.12 19.04
N ALA A 278 -11.30 8.86 18.64
CA ALA A 278 -10.83 7.69 19.38
C ALA A 278 -9.31 7.55 19.43
N SER A 279 -8.61 8.04 18.39
CA SER A 279 -7.15 7.99 18.31
C SER A 279 -6.45 9.07 19.14
N ARG A 280 -7.13 10.17 19.51
CA ARG A 280 -6.51 11.32 20.18
C ARG A 280 -5.71 10.97 21.45
N PRO A 281 -6.19 10.08 22.35
CA PRO A 281 -5.43 9.72 23.55
C PRO A 281 -4.14 8.94 23.25
N PHE A 282 -4.03 8.37 22.05
CA PHE A 282 -2.96 7.46 21.66
C PHE A 282 -1.89 8.09 20.78
N VAL A 283 -2.13 9.31 20.29
CA VAL A 283 -1.19 10.06 19.45
C VAL A 283 -0.52 11.15 20.28
N ALA A 284 0.79 11.03 20.50
CA ALA A 284 1.59 12.06 21.12
C ALA A 284 2.24 13.00 20.08
N GLY A 285 2.55 14.24 20.47
CA GLY A 285 3.48 15.11 19.71
C GLY A 285 2.90 15.91 18.53
N MET A 286 1.63 15.77 18.18
CA MET A 286 1.03 16.54 17.09
C MET A 286 0.50 17.91 17.53
N PRO A 287 0.96 19.02 16.93
CA PRO A 287 0.38 20.34 17.18
C PRO A 287 -1.11 20.36 16.79
N ALA A 288 -1.96 20.97 17.62
CA ALA A 288 -3.40 21.03 17.38
C ALA A 288 -3.82 21.87 16.15
N ARG A 289 -2.90 22.66 15.59
CA ARG A 289 -3.14 23.49 14.40
C ARG A 289 -3.14 22.61 13.16
N ASP A 290 -4.06 22.87 12.25
CA ASP A 290 -4.21 22.14 10.97
C ASP A 290 -4.61 20.65 11.12
N LEU A 291 -5.19 20.28 12.27
CA LEU A 291 -5.80 18.96 12.47
C LEU A 291 -7.29 18.98 12.12
N SER A 292 -7.75 17.95 11.43
CA SER A 292 -9.15 17.61 11.31
C SER A 292 -9.51 16.43 12.21
N PHE A 293 -10.78 16.36 12.58
CA PHE A 293 -11.37 15.24 13.30
C PHE A 293 -12.59 14.68 12.56
N GLY A 294 -12.67 14.96 11.27
CA GLY A 294 -13.72 14.51 10.38
C GLY A 294 -13.56 13.03 10.03
N ARG A 295 -14.66 12.44 9.55
CA ARG A 295 -14.62 11.12 8.91
C ARG A 295 -14.37 11.31 7.42
N TYR A 296 -13.17 10.99 6.96
CA TYR A 296 -12.82 11.04 5.55
C TYR A 296 -12.80 9.63 4.95
N CYS A 297 -13.54 9.44 3.86
CA CYS A 297 -13.50 8.23 3.04
C CYS A 297 -12.91 8.55 1.65
N ILE A 298 -11.83 9.35 1.64
CA ILE A 298 -11.26 9.94 0.43
C ILE A 298 -10.72 8.84 -0.49
N LEU A 299 -11.15 8.94 -1.75
CA LEU A 299 -10.88 8.08 -2.89
C LEU A 299 -11.26 6.61 -2.75
N ASN A 300 -12.01 6.13 -3.74
CA ASN A 300 -12.10 4.78 -4.29
C ASN A 300 -13.06 4.85 -5.50
N PHE A 301 -12.96 5.94 -6.28
CA PHE A 301 -13.86 6.19 -7.39
C PHE A 301 -13.12 6.79 -8.58
N HIS A 302 -13.73 6.57 -9.74
CA HIS A 302 -13.42 7.23 -11.00
C HIS A 302 -13.30 8.75 -10.80
N ILE A 303 -12.10 9.29 -10.96
CA ILE A 303 -11.90 10.72 -11.12
C ILE A 303 -12.18 11.00 -12.60
N ASP A 304 -13.43 11.30 -12.94
CA ASP A 304 -13.71 11.94 -14.23
C ASP A 304 -13.14 13.37 -14.22
N PRO A 305 -12.67 13.87 -15.38
CA PRO A 305 -11.97 15.15 -15.52
C PRO A 305 -12.76 16.36 -15.05
#